data_AF-A0A946YEE6-F1
#
_entry.id   AF-A0A946YEE6-F1
#
_cell.length_a   1.000
_cell.length_b   1.000
_cell.length_c   1.000
_cell.angle_alpha   90.00
_cell.angle_beta   90.00
_cell.angle_gamma   90.00
#
_symmetry.space_group_name_H-M   'P 1'
#
loop_
_entity.id
_entity.type
_entity.pdbx_description
1 polymer ?
#
loop_
_entity_poly.entity_id
_entity_poly.type
_entity_poly.pdbx_seq_one_letter_code
_entity_poly.pdbx_strand_id
1 'polypeptide(L)'
;MPGTFGVKFRHFQQRLTRLDQEPLGKAALVIILFLDLFILISIFDGLDAHTAQLTSPSEYIPGLCRDMVLDEDWNNTNRLDKLASLVSKYRNSYFRLDPRVDRQAVHAVCDPLVRTYRDIRDDEVLSRDLDRLVKIGRETRELQAGQARVKGAYDTALLESIAGKAPQESRVSTLRQESADRTVAMDELVERERQLRASLEQAALIRTLYEQVASVSETDRATLRTDLRRLNFWYPVKKLGMEMLFLLPLFLVFYAWNARSIVRDRSFQTLVSSHLLVVAPIPVFFKLVELVYDIFPRKLLR
;
A
#
# COMPACT_ATOMS: atom_id res chain seq x y z
N MET A 1 -1.55 8.78 50.42
CA MET A 1 -2.19 7.45 50.26
C MET A 1 -1.58 6.72 49.06
N PRO A 2 -0.44 6.02 49.20
CA PRO A 2 0.13 5.18 48.16
C PRO A 2 -0.12 3.69 48.48
N GLY A 3 -0.39 2.85 47.49
CA GLY A 3 -0.12 1.40 47.63
C GLY A 3 -1.22 0.39 47.32
N THR A 4 -2.46 0.79 47.00
CA THR A 4 -3.50 -0.21 46.63
C THR A 4 -3.30 -0.81 45.24
N PHE A 5 -2.68 -0.08 44.31
CA PHE A 5 -2.46 -0.54 42.93
C PHE A 5 -1.34 -1.59 42.83
N GLY A 6 -0.20 -1.35 43.50
CA GLY A 6 0.95 -2.26 43.47
C GLY A 6 0.67 -3.62 44.13
N VAL A 7 -0.10 -3.64 45.22
CA VAL A 7 -0.51 -4.88 45.90
C VAL A 7 -1.46 -5.71 45.04
N LYS A 8 -2.44 -5.06 44.39
CA LYS A 8 -3.37 -5.73 43.47
C LYS A 8 -2.64 -6.30 42.25
N PHE A 9 -1.67 -5.57 41.70
CA PHE A 9 -0.86 -6.03 40.57
C PHE A 9 -0.01 -7.27 40.92
N ARG A 10 0.63 -7.28 42.10
CA ARG A 10 1.41 -8.43 42.56
C ARG A 10 0.54 -9.69 42.77
N HIS A 11 -0.66 -9.54 43.33
CA HIS A 11 -1.59 -10.65 43.47
C HIS A 11 -2.11 -11.16 42.13
N PHE A 12 -2.27 -10.29 41.14
CA PHE A 12 -2.64 -10.68 39.78
C PHE A 12 -1.51 -11.45 39.07
N GLN A 13 -0.27 -10.98 39.16
CA GLN A 13 0.91 -11.69 38.62
C GLN A 13 1.10 -13.08 39.23
N GLN A 14 0.83 -13.22 40.53
CA GLN A 14 0.88 -14.52 41.21
C GLN A 14 -0.16 -15.51 40.66
N ARG A 15 -1.32 -15.03 40.19
CA ARG A 15 -2.38 -15.86 39.60
C ARG A 15 -2.09 -16.32 38.16
N LEU A 16 -1.13 -15.69 37.48
CA LEU A 16 -0.67 -16.08 36.14
C LEU A 16 0.39 -17.19 36.18
N THR A 17 0.99 -17.45 37.35
CA THR A 17 2.17 -18.33 37.49
C THR A 17 2.04 -19.37 38.60
N ARG A 18 0.91 -19.37 39.32
CA ARG A 18 0.65 -20.31 40.42
C ARG A 18 -0.74 -20.94 40.32
N LEU A 19 -0.83 -22.19 40.73
CA LEU A 19 -2.05 -22.97 40.89
C LEU A 19 -2.07 -23.52 42.31
N ASP A 20 -3.13 -23.27 43.09
CA ASP A 20 -3.25 -23.74 44.49
C ASP A 20 -2.01 -23.49 45.36
N GLN A 21 -1.41 -22.30 45.23
CA GLN A 21 -0.20 -21.85 45.94
C GLN A 21 1.12 -22.49 45.49
N GLU A 22 1.09 -23.46 44.57
CA GLU A 22 2.28 -24.06 43.94
C GLU A 22 2.64 -23.39 42.60
N PRO A 23 3.94 -23.28 42.26
CA PRO A 23 4.37 -22.76 40.97
C PRO A 23 4.01 -23.75 39.84
N LEU A 24 3.49 -23.22 38.74
CA LEU A 24 3.19 -24.04 37.55
C LEU A 24 4.45 -24.72 37.01
N GLY A 25 4.32 -26.00 36.65
CA GLY A 25 5.36 -26.72 35.93
C GLY A 25 5.70 -26.02 34.62
N LYS A 26 6.99 -25.97 34.26
CA LYS A 26 7.47 -25.30 33.04
C LYS A 26 6.75 -25.76 31.78
N ALA A 27 6.41 -27.05 31.69
CA ALA A 27 5.66 -27.62 30.56
C ALA A 27 4.21 -27.08 30.47
N ALA A 28 3.51 -26.95 31.60
CA ALA A 28 2.16 -26.42 31.64
C ALA A 28 2.14 -24.93 31.24
N LEU A 29 3.14 -24.16 31.67
CA LEU A 29 3.28 -22.75 31.28
C LEU A 29 3.52 -22.59 29.77
N VAL A 30 4.33 -23.45 29.17
CA VAL A 30 4.54 -23.46 27.70
C VAL A 30 3.23 -23.75 26.96
N ILE A 31 2.45 -24.73 27.41
CA ILE A 31 1.15 -25.07 26.78
C ILE A 31 0.17 -23.90 26.88
N ILE A 32 0.09 -23.23 28.04
CA ILE A 32 -0.77 -22.05 28.22
C ILE A 32 -0.33 -20.91 27.31
N LEU A 33 0.98 -20.68 27.15
CA LEU A 33 1.49 -19.65 26.24
C LEU A 33 1.14 -19.94 24.77
N PHE A 34 1.20 -21.20 24.34
CA PHE A 34 0.75 -21.60 23.00
C PHE A 34 -0.76 -21.37 22.83
N LEU A 35 -1.56 -21.67 23.85
CA LEU A 35 -3.01 -21.40 23.84
C LEU A 35 -3.28 -19.90 23.74
N ASP A 36 -2.58 -19.09 24.53
CA ASP A 36 -2.67 -17.63 24.51
C ASP A 36 -2.33 -17.06 23.13
N LEU A 37 -1.27 -17.57 22.49
CA LEU A 37 -0.88 -17.18 21.12
C LEU A 37 -1.98 -17.55 20.11
N PHE A 38 -2.52 -18.76 20.19
CA PHE A 38 -3.60 -19.21 19.30
C PHE A 38 -4.85 -18.34 19.44
N ILE A 39 -5.25 -18.02 20.67
CA ILE A 39 -6.39 -17.15 20.97
C ILE A 39 -6.12 -15.73 20.47
N LEU A 40 -4.91 -15.22 20.65
CA LEU A 40 -4.51 -13.91 20.15
C LEU A 40 -4.66 -13.83 18.62
N ILE A 41 -4.15 -14.82 17.88
CA ILE A 41 -4.31 -14.91 16.42
C ILE A 41 -5.79 -14.95 16.04
N SER A 42 -6.59 -15.79 16.71
CA SER A 42 -8.02 -15.91 16.44
C SER A 42 -8.78 -14.60 16.68
N ILE A 43 -8.39 -13.83 17.70
CA ILE A 43 -8.97 -12.50 17.95
C ILE A 43 -8.58 -11.52 16.85
N PHE A 44 -7.32 -11.51 16.41
CA PHE A 44 -6.88 -10.66 15.30
C PHE A 44 -7.63 -10.98 13.99
N ASP A 45 -7.72 -12.26 13.62
CA ASP A 45 -8.46 -12.68 12.43
C ASP A 45 -9.95 -12.28 12.51
N GLY A 46 -10.57 -12.46 13.68
CA GLY A 46 -11.95 -12.04 13.92
C GLY A 46 -12.17 -10.53 13.80
N LEU A 47 -11.22 -9.74 14.33
CA LEU A 47 -11.23 -8.28 14.23
C LEU A 47 -11.05 -7.81 12.78
N ASP A 48 -10.12 -8.41 12.05
CA ASP A 48 -9.85 -8.06 10.66
C ASP A 48 -11.07 -8.36 9.77
N ALA A 49 -11.72 -9.51 9.97
CA ALA A 49 -12.95 -9.85 9.25
C ALA A 49 -14.13 -8.91 9.60
N HIS A 50 -14.25 -8.48 10.86
CA HIS A 50 -15.30 -7.56 11.27
C HIS A 50 -15.05 -6.13 10.76
N THR A 51 -13.80 -5.66 10.79
CA THR A 51 -13.42 -4.32 10.33
C THR A 51 -13.34 -4.19 8.80
N ALA A 52 -13.12 -5.28 8.07
CA ALA A 52 -13.17 -5.33 6.61
C ALA A 52 -14.53 -4.95 6.01
N GLN A 53 -15.58 -4.89 6.84
CA GLN A 53 -16.90 -4.39 6.42
C GLN A 53 -16.94 -2.86 6.26
N LEU A 54 -15.96 -2.13 6.80
CA LEU A 54 -15.84 -0.70 6.58
C LEU A 54 -15.18 -0.42 5.24
N THR A 55 -15.88 0.36 4.42
CA THR A 55 -15.26 1.03 3.27
C THR A 55 -14.17 1.97 3.77
N SER A 56 -12.94 1.67 3.37
CA SER A 56 -11.77 2.51 3.62
C SER A 56 -11.80 3.77 2.78
N PRO A 57 -11.11 4.85 3.21
CA PRO A 57 -10.99 6.07 2.41
C PRO A 57 -10.40 5.79 1.01
N SER A 58 -9.49 4.82 0.91
CA SER A 58 -8.88 4.37 -0.35
C SER A 58 -9.79 3.54 -1.25
N GLU A 59 -10.85 2.93 -0.70
CA GLU A 59 -11.87 2.26 -1.51
C GLU A 59 -12.94 3.27 -1.99
N TYR A 60 -13.39 4.16 -1.10
CA TYR A 60 -14.40 5.17 -1.43
C TYR A 60 -13.86 6.25 -2.39
N ILE A 61 -12.63 6.71 -2.18
CA ILE A 61 -11.90 7.63 -3.06
C ILE A 61 -10.58 6.95 -3.49
N PRO A 62 -10.60 6.18 -4.59
CA PRO A 62 -9.45 5.44 -5.07
C PRO A 62 -8.21 6.31 -5.32
N GLY A 63 -7.02 5.71 -5.12
CA GLY A 63 -5.73 6.34 -5.46
C GLY A 63 -5.71 6.93 -6.87
N LEU A 64 -6.18 6.15 -7.84
CA LEU A 64 -6.36 6.59 -9.22
C LEU A 64 -7.10 7.93 -9.35
N CYS A 65 -8.24 8.07 -8.68
CA CYS A 65 -9.04 9.30 -8.74
C CYS A 65 -8.31 10.47 -8.06
N ARG A 66 -7.63 10.22 -6.93
CA ARG A 66 -6.84 11.24 -6.23
C ARG A 66 -5.71 11.75 -7.11
N ASP A 67 -4.99 10.85 -7.77
CA ASP A 67 -3.85 11.19 -8.62
C ASP A 67 -4.29 11.95 -9.89
N MET A 68 -5.48 11.67 -10.43
CA MET A 68 -6.00 12.35 -11.62
C MET A 68 -6.67 13.70 -11.30
N VAL A 69 -7.35 13.80 -10.15
CA VAL A 69 -8.24 14.92 -9.83
C VAL A 69 -7.67 15.86 -8.76
N LEU A 70 -6.87 15.36 -7.83
CA LEU A 70 -6.35 16.14 -6.71
C LEU A 70 -4.87 16.48 -6.85
N ASP A 71 -4.09 15.60 -7.47
CA ASP A 71 -2.66 15.78 -7.69
C ASP A 71 -2.40 16.65 -8.93
N GLU A 72 -1.57 17.68 -8.78
CA GLU A 72 -1.21 18.62 -9.86
C GLU A 72 -0.24 17.99 -10.87
N ASP A 73 0.30 16.82 -10.52
CA ASP A 73 1.20 16.08 -11.39
C ASP A 73 0.50 15.48 -12.61
N TRP A 74 -0.83 15.37 -12.68
CA TRP A 74 -1.51 14.81 -13.86
C TRP A 74 -1.84 15.91 -14.88
N ASN A 75 -1.02 16.07 -15.91
CA ASN A 75 -1.16 17.13 -16.90
C ASN A 75 -1.00 16.63 -18.34
N ASN A 76 -1.17 17.53 -19.32
CA ASN A 76 -1.16 17.18 -20.74
C ASN A 76 0.15 16.52 -21.22
N THR A 77 1.27 16.78 -20.56
CA THR A 77 2.59 16.25 -20.95
C THR A 77 2.88 14.86 -20.42
N ASN A 78 2.23 14.42 -19.33
CA ASN A 78 2.57 13.18 -18.64
C ASN A 78 1.39 12.24 -18.36
N ARG A 79 0.15 12.70 -18.62
CA ARG A 79 -1.08 11.91 -18.42
C ARG A 79 -1.05 10.57 -19.15
N LEU A 80 -0.50 10.54 -20.36
CA LEU A 80 -0.41 9.31 -21.15
C LEU A 80 0.61 8.34 -20.54
N ASP A 81 1.78 8.84 -20.16
CA ASP A 81 2.83 8.04 -19.53
C ASP A 81 2.38 7.47 -18.17
N LYS A 82 1.67 8.28 -17.36
CA LYS A 82 1.10 7.82 -16.08
C LYS A 82 0.01 6.76 -16.31
N LEU A 83 -0.90 6.98 -17.26
CA LEU A 83 -1.92 5.99 -17.63
C LEU A 83 -1.29 4.68 -18.08
N ALA A 84 -0.29 4.76 -18.97
CA ALA A 84 0.43 3.60 -19.47
C ALA A 84 1.13 2.82 -18.36
N SER A 85 1.75 3.53 -17.41
CA SER A 85 2.38 2.91 -16.24
C SER A 85 1.37 2.18 -15.36
N LEU A 86 0.19 2.78 -15.10
CA LEU A 86 -0.86 2.17 -14.29
C LEU A 86 -1.41 0.89 -14.92
N VAL A 87 -1.73 0.95 -16.22
CA VAL A 87 -2.25 -0.21 -16.97
C VAL A 87 -1.20 -1.32 -17.09
N SER A 88 0.06 -0.97 -17.41
CA SER A 88 1.15 -1.94 -17.50
C SER A 88 1.43 -2.62 -16.15
N LYS A 89 1.41 -1.87 -15.03
CA LYS A 89 1.55 -2.45 -13.68
C LYS A 89 0.46 -3.46 -13.37
N TYR A 90 -0.79 -3.14 -13.71
CA TYR A 90 -1.91 -4.06 -13.50
C TYR A 90 -1.77 -5.34 -14.32
N ARG A 91 -1.45 -5.20 -15.62
CA ARG A 91 -1.29 -6.34 -16.54
C ARG A 91 -0.15 -7.28 -16.12
N ASN A 92 0.94 -6.72 -15.60
CA ASN A 92 2.11 -7.48 -15.17
C ASN A 92 2.03 -7.92 -13.69
N SER A 93 0.93 -7.60 -12.99
CA SER A 93 0.71 -8.06 -11.61
C SER A 93 0.21 -9.51 -11.61
N TYR A 94 0.93 -10.38 -10.90
CA TYR A 94 0.47 -11.74 -10.61
C TYR A 94 -0.74 -11.76 -9.65
N PHE A 95 -0.95 -10.68 -8.91
CA PHE A 95 -2.14 -10.47 -8.08
C PHE A 95 -3.22 -9.80 -8.91
N ARG A 96 -4.25 -10.57 -9.29
CA ARG A 96 -5.53 -9.99 -9.70
C ARG A 96 -6.17 -9.38 -8.46
N LEU A 97 -6.49 -8.08 -8.51
CA LEU A 97 -7.27 -7.46 -7.42
C LEU A 97 -8.59 -8.23 -7.25
N ASP A 98 -9.00 -8.42 -6.01
CA ASP A 98 -10.28 -9.04 -5.66
C ASP A 98 -11.43 -8.28 -6.37
N PRO A 99 -12.28 -8.95 -7.17
CA PRO A 99 -13.45 -8.34 -7.82
C PRO A 99 -14.42 -7.65 -6.84
N ARG A 100 -14.33 -7.93 -5.54
CA ARG A 100 -15.12 -7.26 -4.50
C ARG A 100 -14.74 -5.78 -4.33
N VAL A 101 -13.52 -5.39 -4.69
CA VAL A 101 -13.07 -3.99 -4.72
C VAL A 101 -13.88 -3.17 -5.73
N ASP A 102 -14.33 -3.80 -6.82
CA ASP A 102 -15.12 -3.15 -7.88
C ASP A 102 -16.61 -2.98 -7.52
N ARG A 103 -17.08 -3.50 -6.38
CA ARG A 103 -18.50 -3.46 -5.96
C ARG A 103 -18.82 -2.48 -4.85
N GLN A 104 -17.82 -1.83 -4.26
CA GLN A 104 -18.06 -0.84 -3.21
C GLN A 104 -18.47 0.50 -3.82
N ALA A 105 -19.28 1.27 -3.09
CA ALA A 105 -19.73 2.58 -3.54
C ALA A 105 -18.52 3.51 -3.68
N VAL A 106 -18.23 3.96 -4.90
CA VAL A 106 -17.19 4.95 -5.19
C VAL A 106 -17.81 6.34 -5.13
N HIS A 107 -17.02 7.34 -4.72
CA HIS A 107 -17.45 8.74 -4.74
C HIS A 107 -17.95 9.17 -6.13
N ALA A 108 -19.01 9.99 -6.19
CA ALA A 108 -19.69 10.34 -7.45
C ALA A 108 -18.77 10.97 -8.52
N VAL A 109 -17.82 11.81 -8.10
CA VAL A 109 -16.81 12.41 -9.00
C VAL A 109 -15.82 11.36 -9.55
N CYS A 110 -15.54 10.31 -8.78
CA CYS A 110 -14.56 9.29 -9.12
C CYS A 110 -15.13 8.12 -9.92
N ASP A 111 -16.41 7.80 -9.73
CA ASP A 111 -17.09 6.68 -10.40
C ASP A 111 -16.94 6.69 -11.94
N PRO A 112 -17.21 7.78 -12.68
CA PRO A 112 -17.03 7.77 -14.14
C PRO A 112 -15.57 7.53 -14.55
N LEU A 113 -14.62 8.15 -13.84
CA LEU A 113 -13.17 8.01 -14.10
C LEU A 113 -12.69 6.57 -13.90
N VAL A 114 -13.10 5.95 -12.80
CA VAL A 114 -12.72 4.57 -12.45
C VAL A 114 -13.29 3.59 -13.46
N ARG A 115 -14.55 3.80 -13.91
CA ARG A 115 -15.16 2.97 -14.95
C ARG A 115 -14.44 3.10 -16.28
N THR A 116 -14.19 4.31 -16.76
CA THR A 116 -13.48 4.49 -18.04
C THR A 116 -12.05 3.96 -17.98
N TYR A 117 -11.34 4.14 -16.85
CA TYR A 117 -10.05 3.49 -16.64
C TYR A 117 -10.14 1.96 -16.70
N ARG A 118 -11.18 1.37 -16.08
CA ARG A 118 -11.43 -0.08 -16.13
C ARG A 118 -11.61 -0.56 -17.57
N ASP A 119 -12.40 0.17 -18.36
CA ASP A 119 -12.63 -0.15 -19.77
C ASP A 119 -11.32 -0.08 -20.58
N ILE A 120 -10.47 0.94 -20.35
CA ILE A 120 -9.14 1.04 -21.00
C ILE A 120 -8.22 -0.12 -20.59
N ARG A 121 -8.24 -0.48 -19.31
CA ARG A 121 -7.43 -1.56 -18.73
C ARG A 121 -7.82 -2.93 -19.28
N ASP A 122 -9.12 -3.16 -19.44
CA ASP A 122 -9.69 -4.43 -19.84
C ASP A 122 -9.77 -4.58 -21.38
N ASP A 123 -9.63 -3.48 -22.14
CA ASP A 123 -9.43 -3.51 -23.58
C ASP A 123 -8.06 -4.10 -23.94
N GLU A 124 -8.06 -5.21 -24.68
CA GLU A 124 -6.84 -5.96 -25.00
C GLU A 124 -5.88 -5.18 -25.91
N VAL A 125 -6.41 -4.37 -26.83
CA VAL A 125 -5.59 -3.62 -27.79
C VAL A 125 -4.94 -2.44 -27.08
N LEU A 126 -5.73 -1.62 -26.38
CA LEU A 126 -5.24 -0.46 -25.64
C LEU A 126 -4.27 -0.86 -24.53
N SER A 127 -4.60 -1.89 -23.75
CA SER A 127 -3.71 -2.34 -22.68
C SER A 127 -2.37 -2.88 -23.21
N ARG A 128 -2.38 -3.49 -24.41
CA ARG A 128 -1.16 -3.96 -25.09
C ARG A 128 -0.32 -2.81 -25.63
N ASP A 129 -0.96 -1.82 -26.24
CA ASP A 129 -0.29 -0.64 -26.80
C ASP A 129 0.28 0.26 -25.70
N LEU A 130 -0.44 0.43 -24.59
CA LEU A 130 0.05 1.13 -23.39
C LEU A 130 1.24 0.39 -22.75
N ASP A 131 1.21 -0.95 -22.66
CA ASP A 131 2.35 -1.72 -22.19
C ASP A 131 3.56 -1.61 -23.12
N ARG A 132 3.32 -1.59 -24.45
CA ARG A 132 4.37 -1.36 -25.45
C ARG A 132 4.97 0.04 -25.31
N LEU A 133 4.17 1.07 -25.03
CA LEU A 133 4.65 2.42 -24.79
C LEU A 133 5.63 2.46 -23.59
N VAL A 134 5.29 1.80 -22.48
CA VAL A 134 6.17 1.69 -21.31
C VAL A 134 7.49 0.98 -21.63
N LYS A 135 7.43 -0.09 -22.45
CA LYS A 135 8.61 -0.84 -22.89
C LYS A 135 9.52 -0.01 -23.78
N ILE A 136 8.98 0.65 -24.79
CA ILE A 136 9.73 1.57 -25.66
C ILE A 136 10.40 2.65 -24.81
N GLY A 137 9.67 3.28 -23.88
CA GLY A 137 10.26 4.28 -22.98
C GLY A 137 11.42 3.75 -22.12
N ARG A 138 11.42 2.45 -21.77
CA ARG A 138 12.55 1.81 -21.07
C ARG A 138 13.72 1.57 -22.03
N GLU A 139 13.47 1.01 -23.20
CA GLU A 139 14.46 0.76 -24.24
C GLU A 139 15.16 2.05 -24.68
N THR A 140 14.42 3.15 -24.87
CA THR A 140 14.96 4.47 -25.19
C THR A 140 15.92 4.97 -24.11
N ARG A 141 15.56 4.84 -22.82
CA ARG A 141 16.45 5.23 -21.71
C ARG A 141 17.71 4.37 -21.64
N GLU A 142 17.59 3.08 -21.90
CA GLU A 142 18.74 2.16 -21.94
C GLU A 142 19.69 2.49 -23.10
N LEU A 143 19.15 2.77 -24.29
CA LEU A 143 19.94 3.21 -25.44
C LEU A 143 20.61 4.57 -25.21
N GLN A 144 19.90 5.55 -24.63
CA GLN A 144 20.48 6.85 -24.27
C GLN A 144 21.65 6.70 -23.30
N ALA A 145 21.50 5.88 -22.26
CA ALA A 145 22.57 5.59 -21.32
C ALA A 145 23.75 4.87 -21.99
N GLY A 146 23.48 3.94 -22.92
CA GLY A 146 24.51 3.28 -23.72
C GLY A 146 25.25 4.22 -24.67
N GLN A 147 24.53 5.14 -25.32
CA GLN A 147 25.10 6.13 -26.22
C GLN A 147 26.04 7.10 -25.49
N ALA A 148 25.67 7.53 -24.27
CA ALA A 148 26.54 8.36 -23.44
C ALA A 148 27.86 7.66 -23.11
N ARG A 149 27.83 6.35 -22.84
CA ARG A 149 29.04 5.55 -22.57
C ARG A 149 29.93 5.42 -23.80
N VAL A 150 29.37 5.16 -24.98
CA VAL A 150 30.17 5.06 -26.21
C VAL A 150 30.75 6.39 -26.64
N LYS A 151 30.02 7.50 -26.49
CA LYS A 151 30.58 8.84 -26.73
C LYS A 151 31.79 9.10 -25.83
N GLY A 152 31.67 8.82 -24.53
CA GLY A 152 32.79 8.95 -23.60
C GLY A 152 33.99 8.06 -23.93
N ALA A 153 33.75 6.80 -24.32
CA ALA A 153 34.81 5.88 -24.75
C ALA A 153 35.47 6.31 -26.07
N TYR A 154 34.69 6.83 -27.02
CA TYR A 154 35.18 7.39 -28.28
C TYR A 154 36.05 8.63 -28.05
N ASP A 155 35.60 9.57 -27.23
CA ASP A 155 36.35 10.78 -26.90
C ASP A 155 37.68 10.42 -26.21
N THR A 156 37.67 9.44 -25.30
CA THR A 156 38.88 8.92 -24.66
C THR A 156 39.85 8.31 -25.67
N ALA A 157 39.36 7.42 -26.55
CA ALA A 157 40.18 6.76 -27.57
C ALA A 157 40.74 7.77 -28.60
N LEU A 158 39.97 8.81 -28.93
CA LEU A 158 40.40 9.89 -29.81
C LEU A 158 41.50 10.74 -29.15
N LEU A 159 41.34 11.09 -27.87
CA LEU A 159 42.34 11.84 -27.12
C LEU A 159 43.64 11.05 -26.94
N GLU A 160 43.56 9.74 -26.68
CA GLU A 160 44.73 8.85 -26.65
C GLU A 160 45.47 8.83 -28.00
N SER A 161 44.71 8.90 -29.11
CA SER A 161 45.26 8.93 -30.48
C SER A 161 46.04 10.19 -30.74
N ILE A 162 45.44 11.32 -30.38
CA ILE A 162 46.07 12.64 -30.50
C ILE A 162 47.29 12.74 -29.57
N ALA A 163 47.25 12.11 -28.39
CA ALA A 163 48.35 12.08 -27.43
C ALA A 163 49.49 11.10 -27.79
N GLY A 164 49.43 10.41 -28.94
CA GLY A 164 50.46 9.48 -29.39
C GLY A 164 50.57 8.19 -28.57
N LYS A 165 49.59 7.90 -27.69
CA LYS A 165 49.53 6.66 -26.90
C LYS A 165 48.82 5.59 -27.71
N ALA A 166 49.54 4.89 -28.59
CA ALA A 166 49.06 3.86 -29.53
C ALA A 166 47.63 3.34 -29.30
N PRO A 167 46.59 4.08 -29.72
CA PRO A 167 45.24 3.54 -29.80
C PRO A 167 45.09 2.99 -31.20
N GLN A 168 44.62 1.75 -31.27
CA GLN A 168 44.33 1.11 -32.53
C GLN A 168 43.32 1.96 -33.33
N GLU A 169 43.66 2.38 -34.56
CA GLU A 169 42.71 3.03 -35.48
C GLU A 169 41.42 2.21 -35.65
N SER A 170 41.53 0.87 -35.55
CA SER A 170 40.40 -0.06 -35.54
C SER A 170 39.46 0.14 -34.34
N ARG A 171 39.95 0.62 -33.18
CA ARG A 171 39.13 0.91 -31.99
C ARG A 171 38.33 2.21 -32.14
N VAL A 172 38.92 3.23 -32.77
CA VAL A 172 38.23 4.50 -33.03
C VAL A 172 37.14 4.31 -34.09
N SER A 173 37.42 3.53 -35.14
CA SER A 173 36.43 3.24 -36.20
C SER A 173 35.27 2.36 -35.72
N THR A 174 35.51 1.35 -34.88
CA THR A 174 34.44 0.52 -34.31
C THR A 174 33.53 1.32 -33.39
N LEU A 175 34.08 2.15 -32.50
CA LEU A 175 33.29 3.03 -31.62
C LEU A 175 32.46 4.05 -32.41
N ARG A 176 33.01 4.56 -33.53
CA ARG A 176 32.28 5.46 -34.43
C ARG A 176 31.09 4.74 -35.09
N GLN A 177 31.29 3.53 -35.58
CA GLN A 177 30.23 2.72 -36.18
C GLN A 177 29.15 2.36 -35.15
N GLU A 178 29.55 1.91 -33.97
CA GLU A 178 28.64 1.58 -32.86
C GLU A 178 27.81 2.80 -32.41
N SER A 179 28.41 4.01 -32.41
CA SER A 179 27.69 5.24 -32.14
C SER A 179 26.67 5.57 -33.24
N ALA A 180 27.01 5.36 -34.52
CA ALA A 180 26.12 5.61 -35.64
C ALA A 180 24.92 4.64 -35.63
N ASP A 181 25.19 3.34 -35.48
CA ASP A 181 24.17 2.29 -35.44
C ASP A 181 23.17 2.51 -34.29
N ARG A 182 23.68 2.90 -33.10
CA ARG A 182 22.81 3.23 -31.97
C ARG A 182 21.98 4.50 -32.18
N THR A 183 22.50 5.48 -32.92
CA THR A 183 21.75 6.70 -33.23
C THR A 183 20.58 6.37 -34.14
N VAL A 184 20.80 5.57 -35.19
CA VAL A 184 19.73 5.10 -36.09
C VAL A 184 18.69 4.27 -35.33
N ALA A 185 19.12 3.33 -34.49
CA ALA A 185 18.20 2.53 -33.68
C ALA A 185 17.37 3.39 -32.71
N MET A 186 17.96 4.44 -32.14
CA MET A 186 17.26 5.38 -31.28
C MET A 186 16.24 6.20 -32.06
N ASP A 187 16.59 6.72 -33.23
CA ASP A 187 15.69 7.48 -34.10
C ASP A 187 14.48 6.64 -34.54
N GLU A 188 14.69 5.36 -34.86
CA GLU A 188 13.62 4.42 -35.17
C GLU A 188 12.67 4.20 -33.97
N LEU A 189 13.20 4.05 -32.75
CA LEU A 189 12.37 3.89 -31.56
C LEU A 189 11.58 5.16 -31.22
N VAL A 190 12.20 6.34 -31.33
CA VAL A 190 11.54 7.62 -31.10
C VAL A 190 10.40 7.82 -32.09
N GLU A 191 10.59 7.48 -33.35
CA GLU A 191 9.53 7.58 -34.35
C GLU A 191 8.38 6.59 -34.09
N ARG A 192 8.70 5.35 -33.70
CA ARG A 192 7.68 4.37 -33.29
C ARG A 192 6.91 4.83 -32.05
N GLU A 193 7.60 5.39 -31.06
CA GLU A 193 6.99 5.96 -29.87
C GLU A 193 6.04 7.09 -30.25
N ARG A 194 6.46 8.01 -31.12
CA ARG A 194 5.65 9.13 -31.59
C ARG A 194 4.37 8.66 -32.28
N GLN A 195 4.47 7.68 -33.17
CA GLN A 195 3.32 7.10 -33.86
C GLN A 195 2.35 6.42 -32.88
N LEU A 196 2.87 5.63 -31.94
CA LEU A 196 2.08 4.94 -30.93
C LEU A 196 1.39 5.90 -29.96
N ARG A 197 2.09 6.95 -29.51
CA ARG A 197 1.50 8.02 -28.68
C ARG A 197 0.37 8.70 -29.44
N ALA A 198 0.58 9.07 -30.70
CA ALA A 198 -0.45 9.71 -31.52
C ALA A 198 -1.71 8.83 -31.70
N SER A 199 -1.55 7.53 -31.92
CA SER A 199 -2.70 6.62 -32.03
C SER A 199 -3.43 6.45 -30.68
N LEU A 200 -2.70 6.35 -29.57
CA LEU A 200 -3.28 6.26 -28.23
C LEU A 200 -4.03 7.55 -27.84
N GLU A 201 -3.51 8.72 -28.16
CA GLU A 201 -4.19 10.00 -27.88
C GLU A 201 -5.48 10.18 -28.70
N GLN A 202 -5.60 9.50 -29.84
CA GLN A 202 -6.81 9.51 -30.66
C GLN A 202 -7.85 8.47 -30.22
N ALA A 203 -7.48 7.51 -29.37
CA ALA A 203 -8.38 6.47 -28.92
C ALA A 203 -9.56 7.04 -28.11
N ALA A 204 -10.78 6.61 -28.47
CA ALA A 204 -12.01 7.17 -27.90
C ALA A 204 -12.05 7.05 -26.37
N LEU A 205 -11.70 5.89 -25.79
CA LEU A 205 -11.71 5.69 -24.35
C LEU A 205 -10.70 6.59 -23.61
N ILE A 206 -9.51 6.79 -24.18
CA ILE A 206 -8.46 7.65 -23.60
C ILE A 206 -8.92 9.11 -23.63
N ARG A 207 -9.52 9.55 -24.74
CA ARG A 207 -10.09 10.90 -24.87
C ARG A 207 -11.23 11.13 -23.88
N THR A 208 -12.15 10.18 -23.76
CA THR A 208 -13.24 10.24 -22.78
C THR A 208 -12.70 10.37 -21.36
N LEU A 209 -11.68 9.61 -20.98
CA LEU A 209 -11.05 9.74 -19.67
C LEU A 209 -10.48 11.16 -19.46
N TYR A 210 -9.79 11.71 -20.46
CA TYR A 210 -9.23 13.05 -20.35
C TYR A 210 -10.29 14.14 -20.28
N GLU A 211 -11.37 14.02 -21.03
CA GLU A 211 -12.52 14.93 -20.99
C GLU A 211 -13.22 14.87 -19.62
N GLN A 212 -13.38 13.67 -19.04
CA GLN A 212 -13.92 13.51 -17.69
C GLN A 212 -13.03 14.13 -16.61
N VAL A 213 -11.70 14.00 -16.72
CA VAL A 213 -10.77 14.65 -15.77
C VAL A 213 -10.81 16.17 -15.93
N ALA A 214 -10.91 16.67 -17.17
CA ALA A 214 -10.97 18.10 -17.46
C ALA A 214 -12.31 18.74 -17.06
N SER A 215 -13.41 17.97 -17.06
CA SER A 215 -14.73 18.46 -16.66
C SER A 215 -14.92 18.60 -15.15
N VAL A 216 -14.00 18.05 -14.34
CA VAL A 216 -14.05 18.20 -12.88
C VAL A 216 -13.78 19.65 -12.47
N SER A 217 -14.80 20.30 -11.92
CA SER A 217 -14.74 21.69 -11.49
C SER A 217 -13.88 21.88 -10.23
N GLU A 218 -13.39 23.11 -9.99
CA GLU A 218 -12.69 23.42 -8.74
C GLU A 218 -13.56 23.19 -7.49
N THR A 219 -14.88 23.36 -7.61
CA THR A 219 -15.84 23.05 -6.54
C THR A 219 -15.91 21.56 -6.24
N ASP A 220 -15.86 20.70 -7.26
CA ASP A 220 -15.80 19.25 -7.07
C ASP A 220 -14.48 18.82 -6.45
N ARG A 221 -13.36 19.43 -6.88
CA ARG A 221 -12.03 19.18 -6.27
C ARG A 221 -12.01 19.59 -4.80
N ALA A 222 -12.57 20.75 -4.45
CA ALA A 222 -12.66 21.22 -3.08
C ALA A 222 -13.54 20.31 -2.20
N THR A 223 -14.66 19.85 -2.75
CA THR A 223 -15.56 18.88 -2.10
C THR A 223 -14.83 17.56 -1.86
N LEU A 224 -14.18 17.01 -2.88
CA LEU A 224 -13.43 15.75 -2.81
C LEU A 224 -12.29 15.82 -1.78
N ARG A 225 -11.54 16.94 -1.71
CA ARG A 225 -10.51 17.15 -0.67
C ARG A 225 -11.12 17.19 0.74
N THR A 226 -12.29 17.78 0.89
CA THR A 226 -12.96 17.90 2.19
C THR A 226 -13.50 16.57 2.65
N ASP A 227 -14.13 15.82 1.76
CA ASP A 227 -14.62 14.47 2.04
C ASP A 227 -13.48 13.51 2.34
N LEU A 228 -12.39 13.56 1.58
CA LEU A 228 -11.20 12.76 1.85
C LEU A 228 -10.61 13.06 3.24
N ARG A 229 -10.50 14.33 3.64
CA ARG A 229 -10.04 14.71 4.99
C ARG A 229 -10.97 14.19 6.07
N ARG A 230 -12.28 14.33 5.87
CA ARG A 230 -13.30 13.84 6.80
C ARG A 230 -13.24 12.33 6.95
N LEU A 231 -13.10 11.60 5.84
CA LEU A 231 -12.97 10.14 5.83
C LEU A 231 -11.70 9.68 6.52
N ASN A 232 -10.55 10.28 6.22
CA ASN A 232 -9.29 9.95 6.88
C ASN A 232 -9.32 10.21 8.39
N PHE A 233 -10.06 11.23 8.83
CA PHE A 233 -10.22 11.50 10.25
C PHE A 233 -11.19 10.53 10.95
N TRP A 234 -12.36 10.26 10.35
CA TRP A 234 -13.40 9.45 10.97
C TRP A 234 -13.23 7.96 10.78
N TYR A 235 -12.52 7.51 9.75
CA TYR A 235 -12.32 6.08 9.50
C TYR A 235 -11.58 5.38 10.64
N PRO A 236 -10.44 5.90 11.17
CA PRO A 236 -9.79 5.31 12.33
C PRO A 236 -10.70 5.23 13.56
N VAL A 237 -11.51 6.28 13.80
CA VAL A 237 -12.46 6.33 14.91
C VAL A 237 -13.57 5.28 14.76
N LYS A 238 -14.14 5.15 13.55
CA LYS A 238 -15.18 4.14 13.25
C LYS A 238 -14.63 2.72 13.35
N LYS A 239 -13.41 2.51 12.85
CA LYS A 239 -12.69 1.23 12.96
C LYS A 239 -12.53 0.84 14.42
N LEU A 240 -11.98 1.72 15.25
CA LEU A 240 -11.83 1.49 16.69
C LEU A 240 -13.19 1.24 17.36
N GLY A 241 -14.23 1.99 17.00
CA GLY A 241 -15.58 1.77 17.52
C GLY A 241 -16.10 0.35 17.26
N MET A 242 -15.85 -0.20 16.07
CA MET A 242 -16.23 -1.58 15.75
C MET A 242 -15.34 -2.64 16.39
N GLU A 243 -14.04 -2.39 16.50
CA GLU A 243 -13.13 -3.25 17.27
C GLU A 243 -13.58 -3.33 18.74
N MET A 244 -13.95 -2.19 19.34
CA MET A 244 -14.49 -2.13 20.69
C MET A 244 -15.84 -2.84 20.82
N LEU A 245 -16.71 -2.74 19.81
CA LEU A 245 -17.98 -3.47 19.80
C LEU A 245 -17.77 -5.00 19.80
N PHE A 246 -16.70 -5.49 19.17
CA PHE A 246 -16.34 -6.91 19.18
C PHE A 246 -15.66 -7.34 20.48
N LEU A 247 -14.70 -6.54 20.98
CA LEU A 247 -13.86 -6.93 22.12
C LEU A 247 -14.49 -6.67 23.48
N LEU A 248 -15.30 -5.62 23.62
CA LEU A 248 -15.89 -5.25 24.92
C LEU A 248 -16.80 -6.36 25.46
N PRO A 249 -17.71 -6.98 24.67
CA PRO A 249 -18.48 -8.12 25.14
C PRO A 249 -17.59 -9.30 25.57
N LEU A 250 -16.56 -9.62 24.77
CA LEU A 250 -15.62 -10.70 25.06
C LEU A 250 -14.87 -10.46 26.38
N PHE A 251 -14.38 -9.24 26.57
CA PHE A 251 -13.71 -8.80 27.78
C PHE A 251 -14.64 -8.88 29.01
N LEU A 252 -15.89 -8.44 28.89
CA LEU A 252 -16.87 -8.52 29.97
C LEU A 252 -17.16 -9.97 30.38
N VAL A 253 -17.26 -10.88 29.41
CA VAL A 253 -17.46 -12.31 29.68
C VAL A 253 -16.26 -12.89 30.44
N PHE A 254 -15.03 -12.61 29.99
CA PHE A 254 -13.81 -13.07 30.68
C PHE A 254 -13.67 -12.47 32.08
N TYR A 255 -14.00 -11.18 32.23
CA TYR A 255 -14.01 -10.50 33.52
C TYR A 255 -15.02 -11.13 34.49
N ALA A 256 -16.27 -11.32 34.05
CA ALA A 256 -17.31 -11.93 34.87
C ALA A 256 -16.96 -13.39 35.24
N TRP A 257 -16.36 -14.14 34.31
CA TRP A 257 -15.90 -15.50 34.56
C TRP A 257 -14.75 -15.52 35.58
N ASN A 258 -13.74 -14.66 35.42
CA ASN A 258 -12.62 -14.55 36.36
C ASN A 258 -13.10 -14.18 37.77
N ALA A 259 -13.96 -13.17 37.89
CA ALA A 259 -14.53 -12.75 39.17
C ALA A 259 -15.30 -13.89 39.85
N ARG A 260 -16.12 -14.63 39.10
CA ARG A 260 -16.88 -15.78 39.63
C ARG A 260 -15.99 -16.97 39.99
N SER A 261 -14.88 -17.16 39.27
CA SER A 261 -13.89 -18.21 39.55
C SER A 261 -13.14 -17.95 40.85
N ILE A 262 -12.75 -16.70 41.09
CA ILE A 262 -12.08 -16.27 42.33
C ILE A 262 -13.00 -16.46 43.53
N VAL A 263 -14.28 -16.08 43.41
CA VAL A 263 -15.27 -16.23 44.51
C VAL A 263 -15.55 -17.70 44.84
N ARG A 264 -15.36 -18.61 43.88
CA ARG A 264 -15.67 -20.05 44.02
C ARG A 264 -14.44 -20.93 44.26
N ASP A 265 -13.27 -20.33 44.49
CA ASP A 265 -12.01 -21.01 44.76
C ASP A 265 -11.65 -22.10 43.73
N ARG A 266 -11.91 -21.82 42.45
CA ARG A 266 -11.59 -22.74 41.35
C ARG A 266 -10.24 -22.36 40.74
N SER A 267 -9.17 -22.99 41.22
CA SER A 267 -7.79 -22.60 40.87
C SER A 267 -7.46 -22.72 39.39
N PHE A 268 -7.84 -23.82 38.73
CA PHE A 268 -7.62 -24.00 37.29
C PHE A 268 -8.38 -22.96 36.44
N GLN A 269 -9.64 -22.69 36.79
CA GLN A 269 -10.46 -21.70 36.07
C GLN A 269 -9.92 -20.28 36.30
N THR A 270 -9.36 -20.01 37.48
CA THR A 270 -8.75 -18.71 37.81
C THR A 270 -7.48 -18.48 37.00
N LEU A 271 -6.65 -19.50 36.81
CA LEU A 271 -5.47 -19.42 35.96
C LEU A 271 -5.86 -19.10 34.51
N VAL A 272 -6.69 -19.94 33.87
CA VAL A 272 -7.09 -19.77 32.47
C VAL A 272 -7.79 -18.43 32.24
N SER A 273 -8.76 -18.07 33.08
CA SER A 273 -9.48 -16.80 32.92
C SER A 273 -8.59 -15.57 33.17
N SER A 274 -7.54 -15.68 33.99
CA SER A 274 -6.58 -14.57 34.18
C SER A 274 -5.71 -14.37 32.94
N HIS A 275 -5.28 -15.46 32.29
CA HIS A 275 -4.56 -15.40 31.00
C HIS A 275 -5.43 -14.78 29.90
N LEU A 276 -6.68 -15.24 29.75
CA LEU A 276 -7.62 -14.66 28.78
C LEU A 276 -7.87 -13.16 29.01
N LEU A 277 -7.94 -12.74 30.27
CA LEU A 277 -8.12 -11.33 30.64
C LEU A 277 -6.90 -10.46 30.31
N VAL A 278 -5.69 -11.04 30.28
CA VAL A 278 -4.46 -10.36 29.81
C VAL A 278 -4.36 -10.36 28.29
N VAL A 279 -4.70 -11.46 27.63
CA VAL A 279 -4.55 -11.62 26.17
C VAL A 279 -5.58 -10.81 25.40
N ALA A 280 -6.84 -10.79 25.85
CA ALA A 280 -7.93 -10.09 25.17
C ALA A 280 -7.73 -8.57 24.93
N PRO A 281 -7.12 -7.78 25.84
CA PRO A 281 -6.85 -6.37 25.61
C PRO A 281 -5.58 -6.09 24.77
N ILE A 282 -4.74 -7.09 24.47
CA ILE A 282 -3.51 -6.89 23.68
C ILE A 282 -3.80 -6.24 22.31
N PRO A 283 -4.79 -6.71 21.51
CA PRO A 283 -5.13 -6.07 20.24
C PRO A 283 -5.56 -4.60 20.41
N VAL A 284 -6.35 -4.28 21.45
CA VAL A 284 -6.76 -2.90 21.76
C VAL A 284 -5.56 -2.02 22.02
N PHE A 285 -4.58 -2.52 22.79
CA PHE A 285 -3.37 -1.77 23.10
C PHE A 285 -2.59 -1.41 21.82
N PHE A 286 -2.36 -2.37 20.93
CA PHE A 286 -1.70 -2.11 19.65
C PHE A 286 -2.49 -1.11 18.79
N LYS A 287 -3.82 -1.25 18.74
CA LYS A 287 -4.69 -0.34 17.97
C LYS A 287 -4.78 1.06 18.55
N LEU A 288 -4.70 1.23 19.86
CA LEU A 288 -4.58 2.53 20.50
C LEU A 288 -3.25 3.20 20.15
N VAL A 289 -2.15 2.46 20.10
CA VAL A 289 -0.85 2.98 19.65
C VAL A 289 -0.90 3.39 18.18
N GLU A 290 -1.49 2.56 17.31
CA GLU A 290 -1.72 2.87 15.89
C GLU A 290 -2.59 4.14 15.73
N LEU A 291 -3.69 4.25 16.47
CA LEU A 291 -4.57 5.42 16.44
C LEU A 291 -3.84 6.69 16.91
N VAL A 292 -3.08 6.60 18.00
CA VAL A 292 -2.29 7.74 18.50
C VAL A 292 -1.28 8.17 17.44
N TYR A 293 -0.62 7.22 16.76
CA TYR A 293 0.33 7.50 15.69
C TYR A 293 -0.33 8.11 14.44
N ASP A 294 -1.51 7.63 14.06
CA ASP A 294 -2.25 8.12 12.88
C ASP A 294 -2.92 9.48 13.13
N ILE A 295 -3.36 9.75 14.37
CA ILE A 295 -3.96 11.03 14.76
C ILE A 295 -2.89 12.09 15.06
N PHE A 296 -1.73 11.71 15.63
CA PHE A 296 -0.64 12.68 15.81
C PHE A 296 -0.14 13.12 14.44
N PRO A 297 -0.33 14.39 14.06
CA PRO A 297 0.15 14.85 12.77
C PRO A 297 1.66 14.65 12.72
N ARG A 298 2.15 14.06 11.63
CA ARG A 298 3.58 13.93 11.27
C ARG A 298 4.26 15.30 11.04
N LYS A 299 3.91 16.31 11.82
CA LYS A 299 4.46 17.67 11.82
C LYS A 299 5.52 17.88 12.92
N LEU A 300 5.79 16.88 13.75
CA LEU A 300 6.84 16.93 14.80
C LEU A 300 8.13 16.18 14.40
N LEU A 301 8.16 15.57 13.22
CA LEU A 301 9.38 15.02 12.60
C LEU A 301 9.68 15.80 11.32
N ARG A 302 10.02 17.07 11.49
CA ARG A 302 10.81 17.88 10.56
C ARG A 302 11.62 18.89 11.36
#